data_AF-A0A3M6Y8R9-F1
#
_entry.id   AF-A0A3M6Y8R9-F1
#
_cell.length_a   1.000
_cell.length_b   1.000
_cell.length_c   1.000
_cell.angle_alpha   90.00
_cell.angle_beta   90.00
_cell.angle_gamma   90.00
#
_symmetry.space_group_name_H-M   'P 1'
#
loop_
_entity.id
_entity.type
_entity.pdbx_description
1 polymer ?
#
loop_
_entity_poly.entity_id
_entity_poly.type
_entity_poly.pdbx_seq_one_letter_code
_entity_poly.pdbx_strand_id
1 'polypeptide(L)'
;MAKTYTYDEVQQHKTNESCWVILYGNVYDVTAFLPDHPGGTKIILQLAGTDATEEYDPVHPPSTLEDSLPPEAKLGPIDPNTLPKSEQSPAESDQPPRNAKVDPAQEQAESSPDVLEDCLNIDDIEALATKSISRKAWGYYYSASDDLISKTFNNRVYQSILMRPRIFVDCSRVDTSTTLVGNKVDVPFFISPAAMARLGHSDGEAGMARACQTYNAMQIISNNASQTPEQIVADSPPDQVFGWQLYVQTDRKKSEDMLARIQKLP
;
A
#
# COMPACT_ATOMS: atom_id res chain seq x y z
N MET A 1 10.69 34.17 -11.78
CA MET A 1 11.13 33.47 -10.56
C MET A 1 9.88 33.02 -9.85
N ALA A 2 9.78 31.75 -9.46
CA ALA A 2 8.63 31.27 -8.68
C ALA A 2 8.58 32.04 -7.36
N LYS A 3 7.37 32.43 -6.93
CA LYS A 3 7.18 33.07 -5.62
C LYS A 3 7.57 32.04 -4.54
N THR A 4 8.42 32.43 -3.60
CA THR A 4 8.68 31.63 -2.40
C THR A 4 7.61 31.97 -1.36
N TYR A 5 7.07 30.94 -0.72
CA TYR A 5 6.00 31.08 0.29
C TYR A 5 6.56 30.86 1.69
N THR A 6 5.91 31.44 2.71
CA THR A 6 6.23 31.19 4.12
C THR A 6 5.24 30.21 4.75
N TYR A 7 5.63 29.57 5.85
CA TYR A 7 4.73 28.68 6.59
C TYR A 7 3.48 29.42 7.08
N ASP A 8 3.61 30.66 7.56
CA ASP A 8 2.48 31.47 8.01
C ASP A 8 1.48 31.78 6.89
N GLU A 9 1.95 31.97 5.64
CA GLU A 9 1.08 32.12 4.48
C GLU A 9 0.30 30.82 4.24
N VAL A 10 1.00 29.67 4.21
CA VAL A 10 0.37 28.36 4.02
C VAL A 10 -0.67 28.07 5.11
N GLN A 11 -0.41 28.49 6.35
CA GLN A 11 -1.32 28.29 7.46
C GLN A 11 -2.66 29.04 7.35
N GLN A 12 -2.80 30.00 6.43
CA GLN A 12 -4.08 30.66 6.18
C GLN A 12 -5.05 29.78 5.37
N HIS A 13 -4.57 28.70 4.76
CA HIS A 13 -5.32 27.88 3.81
C HIS A 13 -5.66 26.49 4.40
N LYS A 14 -6.59 26.49 5.37
CA LYS A 14 -6.99 25.30 6.16
C LYS A 14 -8.46 24.88 6.01
N THR A 15 -9.18 25.37 5.01
CA THR A 15 -10.62 25.13 4.86
C THR A 15 -10.97 24.48 3.52
N ASN A 16 -12.21 24.03 3.36
CA ASN A 16 -12.68 23.45 2.09
C ASN A 16 -12.63 24.44 0.91
N GLU A 17 -12.76 25.72 1.22
CA GLU A 17 -12.77 26.81 0.25
C GLU A 17 -11.35 27.32 -0.05
N SER A 18 -10.37 26.94 0.78
CA SER A 18 -8.98 27.30 0.60
C SER A 18 -8.07 26.33 1.37
N CYS A 19 -7.48 25.37 0.65
CA CYS A 19 -6.71 24.27 1.21
C CYS A 19 -5.35 24.15 0.51
N TRP A 20 -4.28 24.51 1.22
CA TRP A 20 -2.91 24.33 0.75
C TRP A 20 -2.18 23.30 1.59
N VAL A 21 -1.24 22.58 0.98
CA VAL A 21 -0.35 21.62 1.65
C VAL A 21 1.08 21.79 1.17
N ILE A 22 2.05 21.47 2.03
CA ILE A 22 3.46 21.38 1.64
C ILE A 22 3.80 19.91 1.40
N LEU A 23 4.37 19.63 0.22
CA LEU A 23 4.85 18.30 -0.17
C LEU A 23 6.22 18.42 -0.82
N TYR A 24 7.20 17.68 -0.29
CA TYR A 24 8.58 17.66 -0.80
C TYR A 24 9.15 19.09 -0.97
N GLY A 25 8.92 19.97 0.01
CA GLY A 25 9.41 21.36 0.01
C GLY A 25 8.71 22.32 -0.97
N ASN A 26 7.57 21.94 -1.55
CA ASN A 26 6.77 22.80 -2.43
C ASN A 26 5.35 22.97 -1.88
N VAL A 27 4.76 24.14 -2.09
CA VAL A 27 3.38 24.47 -1.73
C VAL A 27 2.45 24.13 -2.90
N TYR A 28 1.38 23.40 -2.60
CA TYR A 28 0.33 23.03 -3.55
C TYR A 28 -1.02 23.55 -3.10
N ASP A 29 -1.76 24.16 -4.01
CA ASP A 29 -3.18 24.45 -3.83
C ASP A 29 -4.00 23.24 -4.29
N VAL A 30 -4.57 22.52 -3.32
CA VAL A 30 -5.35 21.30 -3.57
C VAL A 30 -6.85 21.54 -3.42
N THR A 31 -7.29 22.80 -3.28
CA THR A 31 -8.69 23.17 -3.02
C THR A 31 -9.65 22.56 -4.03
N ALA A 32 -9.34 22.68 -5.33
CA ALA A 32 -10.17 22.15 -6.41
C ALA A 32 -10.15 20.61 -6.48
N PHE A 33 -9.12 19.96 -5.94
CA PHE A 33 -8.94 18.50 -5.98
C PHE A 33 -9.57 17.77 -4.78
N LEU A 34 -9.88 18.50 -3.69
CA LEU A 34 -10.54 17.96 -2.50
C LEU A 34 -11.71 16.99 -2.75
N PRO A 35 -12.68 17.27 -3.64
CA PRO A 35 -13.81 16.35 -3.88
C PRO A 35 -13.42 15.09 -4.68
N ASP A 36 -12.31 15.15 -5.42
CA ASP A 36 -11.86 14.07 -6.32
C ASP A 36 -10.81 13.16 -5.66
N HIS A 37 -10.36 13.47 -4.45
CA HIS A 37 -9.34 12.69 -3.75
C HIS A 37 -9.85 11.28 -3.38
N PRO A 38 -9.22 10.20 -3.89
CA PRO A 38 -9.68 8.83 -3.64
C PRO A 38 -9.64 8.40 -2.17
N GLY A 39 -8.72 8.94 -1.38
CA GLY A 39 -8.64 8.71 0.08
C GLY A 39 -9.66 9.51 0.90
N GLY A 40 -10.50 10.31 0.23
CA GLY A 40 -11.51 11.18 0.83
C GLY A 40 -10.98 12.55 1.22
N THR A 41 -11.86 13.56 1.23
CA THR A 41 -11.50 14.96 1.51
C THR A 41 -10.96 15.18 2.92
N LYS A 42 -11.47 14.45 3.92
CA LYS A 42 -11.18 14.70 5.34
C LYS A 42 -9.70 14.54 5.69
N ILE A 43 -8.98 13.61 5.07
CA ILE A 43 -7.57 13.38 5.38
C ILE A 43 -6.69 14.53 4.91
N ILE A 44 -7.01 15.14 3.77
CA ILE A 44 -6.30 16.33 3.27
C ILE A 44 -6.57 17.51 4.21
N LEU A 45 -7.82 17.74 4.60
CA LEU A 45 -8.19 18.85 5.50
C LEU A 45 -7.51 18.77 6.86
N GLN A 46 -7.24 17.56 7.38
CA GLN A 46 -6.52 17.38 8.64
C GLN A 46 -5.06 17.87 8.57
N LEU A 47 -4.47 17.82 7.37
CA LEU A 47 -3.09 18.25 7.10
C LEU A 47 -3.05 19.59 6.34
N ALA A 48 -4.20 20.28 6.24
CA ALA A 48 -4.26 21.55 5.53
C ALA A 48 -3.46 22.60 6.28
N GLY A 49 -2.68 23.36 5.54
CA GLY A 49 -1.79 24.39 6.06
C GLY A 49 -0.54 23.85 6.76
N THR A 50 -0.18 22.58 6.58
CA THR A 50 1.04 21.97 7.16
C THR A 50 1.92 21.28 6.11
N ASP A 51 3.10 20.82 6.52
CA ASP A 51 3.88 19.84 5.76
C ASP A 51 3.26 18.46 5.96
N ALA A 52 2.86 17.84 4.85
CA ALA A 52 2.16 16.56 4.79
C ALA A 52 3.02 15.48 4.12
N THR A 53 4.31 15.75 3.91
CA THR A 53 5.20 14.87 3.14
C THR A 53 5.30 13.48 3.77
N GLU A 54 5.41 13.40 5.09
CA GLU A 54 5.55 12.12 5.81
C GLU A 54 4.29 11.26 5.71
N GLU A 55 3.11 11.88 5.71
CA GLU A 55 1.83 11.18 5.56
C GLU A 55 1.51 10.83 4.11
N TYR A 56 2.01 11.61 3.15
CA TYR A 56 1.76 11.48 1.72
C TYR A 56 2.64 10.44 1.04
N ASP A 57 3.94 10.46 1.32
CA ASP A 57 4.96 9.65 0.63
C ASP A 57 4.73 8.13 0.67
N PRO A 58 4.32 7.50 1.80
CA PRO A 58 4.18 6.05 1.86
C PRO A 58 2.91 5.54 1.18
N VAL A 59 1.98 6.42 0.79
CA VAL A 59 0.68 6.04 0.24
C VAL A 59 0.50 6.40 -1.23
N HIS A 60 1.30 7.33 -1.77
CA HIS A 60 1.19 7.77 -3.17
C HIS A 60 2.45 7.48 -3.98
N PRO A 61 2.32 7.01 -5.23
CA PRO A 61 3.42 7.00 -6.19
C PRO A 61 4.03 8.40 -6.40
N PRO A 62 5.34 8.49 -6.67
CA PRO A 62 6.00 9.78 -6.91
C PRO A 62 5.42 10.63 -8.04
N SER A 63 4.81 10.04 -9.07
CA SER A 63 4.20 10.77 -10.20
C SER A 63 2.78 11.29 -9.93
N THR A 64 2.20 10.96 -8.77
CA THR A 64 0.78 11.21 -8.50
C THR A 64 0.43 12.70 -8.54
N LEU A 65 1.35 13.57 -8.10
CA LEU A 65 1.13 15.02 -8.11
C LEU A 65 1.03 15.56 -9.53
N GLU A 66 1.96 15.17 -10.41
CA GLU A 66 1.99 15.60 -11.81
C GLU A 66 0.83 15.02 -12.62
N ASP A 67 0.41 13.80 -12.30
CA ASP A 67 -0.67 13.10 -13.02
C ASP A 67 -2.08 13.59 -12.59
N SER A 68 -2.23 14.06 -11.35
CA SER A 68 -3.53 14.37 -10.73
C SER A 68 -3.82 15.85 -10.59
N LEU A 69 -2.79 16.69 -10.43
CA LEU A 69 -2.94 18.13 -10.25
C LEU A 69 -2.51 18.87 -11.52
N PRO A 70 -3.22 19.94 -11.89
CA PRO A 70 -2.81 20.75 -13.02
C PRO A 70 -1.55 21.57 -12.62
N PRO A 71 -0.65 21.93 -13.56
CA PRO A 71 0.64 22.54 -13.23
C PRO A 71 0.53 23.83 -12.40
N GLU A 72 -0.58 24.55 -12.51
CA GLU A 72 -0.87 25.80 -11.81
C GLU A 72 -1.18 25.58 -10.32
N ALA A 73 -1.56 24.36 -9.93
CA ALA A 73 -1.77 23.99 -8.53
C ALA A 73 -0.45 24.00 -7.74
N LYS A 74 0.70 23.83 -8.40
CA LYS A 74 2.01 23.98 -7.77
C LYS A 74 2.39 25.45 -7.71
N LEU A 75 2.18 26.06 -6.55
CA LEU A 75 2.38 27.49 -6.35
C LEU A 75 3.87 27.88 -6.35
N GLY A 76 4.71 27.09 -5.69
CA GLY A 76 6.15 27.35 -5.59
C GLY A 76 6.81 26.71 -4.38
N PRO A 77 8.10 27.00 -4.16
CA PRO A 77 8.85 26.47 -3.01
C PRO A 77 8.45 27.14 -1.69
N ILE A 78 8.51 26.39 -0.59
CA ILE A 78 8.40 26.91 0.78
C ILE A 78 9.77 27.40 1.27
N ASP A 79 9.83 28.47 2.06
CA ASP A 79 11.05 28.86 2.78
C ASP A 79 11.27 27.90 3.97
N PRO A 80 12.30 27.03 3.93
CA PRO A 80 12.53 26.03 4.98
C PRO A 80 12.85 26.67 6.35
N ASN A 81 13.29 27.93 6.39
CA ASN A 81 13.56 28.62 7.66
C ASN A 81 12.28 29.05 8.39
N THR A 82 11.15 29.06 7.69
CA THR A 82 9.84 29.42 8.25
C THR A 82 9.05 28.22 8.75
N LEU A 83 9.48 27.01 8.41
CA LEU A 83 8.87 25.79 8.91
C LEU A 83 9.03 25.70 10.44
N PRO A 84 8.01 25.19 11.15
CA PRO A 84 8.14 24.93 12.57
C PRO A 84 9.33 23.99 12.76
N LYS A 85 10.27 24.38 13.61
CA LYS A 85 11.30 23.44 14.09
C LYS A 85 10.53 22.29 14.72
N SER A 86 10.77 21.06 14.27
CA SER A 86 10.15 19.87 14.83
C SER A 86 10.40 19.87 16.34
N GLU A 87 9.42 20.35 17.11
CA GLU A 87 9.23 19.87 18.46
C GLU A 87 8.75 18.45 18.25
N GLN A 88 9.58 17.50 18.69
CA GLN A 88 9.16 16.12 18.87
C GLN A 88 7.92 16.17 19.77
N SER A 89 6.74 16.19 19.17
CA SER A 89 5.51 15.86 19.87
C SER A 89 5.76 14.49 20.47
N PRO A 90 5.50 14.30 21.78
CA PRO A 90 5.76 13.04 22.43
C PRO A 90 5.03 11.99 21.63
N ALA A 91 5.79 11.00 21.13
CA ALA A 91 5.26 9.82 20.47
C ALA A 91 3.95 9.45 21.19
N GLU A 92 2.83 9.48 20.46
CA GLU A 92 1.66 8.75 20.94
C GLU A 92 2.19 7.37 21.28
N SER A 93 2.15 7.05 22.57
CA SER A 93 2.74 5.84 23.09
C SER A 93 2.07 4.69 22.34
N ASP A 94 2.79 4.12 21.38
CA ASP A 94 2.38 3.02 20.51
C ASP A 94 2.35 1.69 21.30
N GLN A 95 2.04 1.76 22.59
CA GLN A 95 1.79 0.60 23.42
C GLN A 95 0.28 0.33 23.43
N PRO A 96 -0.13 -0.92 23.18
CA PRO A 96 -1.53 -1.30 23.35
C PRO A 96 -1.96 -1.06 24.81
N PRO A 97 -3.23 -0.73 25.07
CA PRO A 97 -3.71 -0.49 26.43
C PRO A 97 -3.54 -1.77 27.27
N ARG A 98 -2.60 -1.74 28.22
CA ARG A 98 -2.59 -2.65 29.38
C ARG A 98 -3.77 -2.29 30.29
N ASN A 99 -4.96 -2.78 29.96
CA ASN A 99 -6.05 -3.16 30.88
C ASN A 99 -7.38 -3.26 30.11
N ALA A 100 -7.56 -4.37 29.41
CA ALA A 100 -8.88 -4.97 29.23
C ALA A 100 -8.81 -6.36 29.86
N LYS A 101 -9.87 -6.76 30.57
CA LYS A 101 -9.95 -8.02 31.32
C LYS A 101 -9.51 -9.18 30.44
N VAL A 102 -8.65 -10.03 30.99
CA VAL A 102 -8.03 -11.20 30.35
C VAL A 102 -9.12 -12.08 29.73
N ASP A 103 -9.19 -12.07 28.41
CA ASP A 103 -9.90 -13.07 27.62
C ASP A 103 -9.01 -14.33 27.55
N PRO A 104 -9.54 -15.55 27.69
CA PRO A 104 -8.77 -16.80 27.64
C PRO A 104 -8.00 -17.01 26.32
N ALA A 105 -8.28 -16.23 25.28
CA ALA A 105 -7.57 -16.24 24.01
C ALA A 105 -6.18 -15.58 24.06
N GLN A 106 -5.84 -14.84 25.11
CA GLN A 106 -4.54 -14.16 25.24
C GLN A 106 -3.38 -15.09 25.64
N GLU A 107 -3.63 -16.30 26.15
CA GLU A 107 -2.55 -17.26 26.48
C GLU A 107 -1.84 -17.83 25.23
N GLN A 108 -2.42 -17.69 24.03
CA GLN A 108 -1.75 -18.10 22.77
C GLN A 108 -0.81 -17.03 22.20
N ALA A 109 -0.82 -15.80 22.72
CA ALA A 109 0.01 -14.72 22.19
C ALA A 109 1.50 -14.83 22.60
N GLU A 110 1.83 -15.62 23.64
CA GLU A 110 3.19 -15.78 24.16
C GLU A 110 4.11 -16.64 23.27
N SER A 111 3.60 -17.33 22.23
CA SER A 111 4.41 -18.18 21.35
C SER A 111 4.60 -17.65 19.93
N SER A 112 4.20 -16.41 19.64
CA SER A 112 4.35 -15.83 18.31
C SER A 112 5.81 -15.44 18.06
N PRO A 113 6.42 -15.80 16.91
CA PRO A 113 7.82 -15.54 16.63
C PRO A 113 8.16 -14.04 16.64
N ASP A 114 9.43 -13.74 16.88
CA ASP A 114 9.97 -12.37 16.93
C ASP A 114 10.80 -12.01 15.69
N VAL A 115 11.20 -13.02 14.90
CA VAL A 115 11.94 -12.88 13.64
C VAL A 115 11.31 -13.74 12.55
N LEU A 116 11.50 -13.35 11.29
CA LEU A 116 10.85 -13.99 10.15
C LEU A 116 11.31 -15.45 9.98
N GLU A 117 12.56 -15.75 10.34
CA GLU A 117 13.16 -17.09 10.24
C GLU A 117 12.47 -18.11 11.15
N ASP A 118 11.80 -17.65 12.21
CA ASP A 118 11.09 -18.50 13.16
C ASP A 118 9.60 -18.69 12.78
N CYS A 119 9.10 -17.97 11.76
CA CYS A 119 7.73 -18.15 11.26
C CYS A 119 7.58 -19.48 10.51
N LEU A 120 6.66 -20.33 10.94
CA LEU A 120 6.42 -21.64 10.32
C LEU A 120 5.26 -21.65 9.33
N ASN A 121 4.37 -20.66 9.42
CA ASN A 121 3.18 -20.54 8.59
C ASN A 121 2.79 -19.06 8.38
N ILE A 122 1.72 -18.82 7.61
CA ILE A 122 1.27 -17.45 7.28
C ILE A 122 0.65 -16.74 8.50
N ASP A 123 0.04 -17.46 9.44
CA ASP A 123 -0.52 -16.88 10.66
C ASP A 123 0.60 -16.33 11.57
N ASP A 124 1.76 -17.01 11.63
CA ASP A 124 2.94 -16.52 12.33
C ASP A 124 3.48 -15.22 11.70
N ILE A 125 3.47 -15.13 10.36
CA ILE A 125 3.86 -13.92 9.64
C ILE A 125 2.89 -12.78 9.94
N GLU A 126 1.58 -13.05 9.97
CA GLU A 126 0.57 -12.06 10.35
C GLU A 126 0.75 -11.58 11.80
N ALA A 127 1.03 -12.49 12.73
CA ALA A 127 1.29 -12.17 14.13
C ALA A 127 2.57 -11.32 14.30
N LEU A 128 3.66 -11.68 13.61
CA LEU A 128 4.89 -10.89 13.60
C LEU A 128 4.67 -9.51 12.99
N ALA A 129 3.97 -9.43 11.85
CA ALA A 129 3.63 -8.17 11.20
C ALA A 129 2.79 -7.28 12.12
N THR A 130 1.84 -7.85 12.85
CA THR A 130 0.99 -7.13 13.84
C THR A 130 1.82 -6.44 14.94
N LYS A 131 2.97 -7.01 15.32
CA LYS A 131 3.90 -6.39 16.27
C LYS A 131 4.82 -5.34 15.63
N SER A 132 5.06 -5.44 14.33
CA SER A 132 6.19 -4.77 13.65
C SER A 132 5.78 -3.53 12.86
N ILE A 133 4.59 -3.51 12.26
CA ILE A 133 4.13 -2.39 11.43
C ILE A 133 3.37 -1.35 12.28
N SER A 134 3.30 -0.11 11.78
CA SER A 134 2.54 0.94 12.45
C SER A 134 1.05 0.56 12.60
N ARG A 135 0.39 1.09 13.63
CA ARG A 135 -1.04 0.86 13.86
C ARG A 135 -1.91 1.28 12.67
N LYS A 136 -1.51 2.34 11.95
CA LYS A 136 -2.16 2.81 10.72
C LYS A 136 -2.05 1.77 9.60
N ALA A 137 -0.84 1.24 9.35
CA ALA A 137 -0.61 0.21 8.35
C ALA A 137 -1.37 -1.08 8.69
N TRP A 138 -1.33 -1.50 9.96
CA TRP A 138 -2.08 -2.66 10.44
C TRP A 138 -3.59 -2.47 10.27
N GLY A 139 -4.13 -1.31 10.64
CA GLY A 139 -5.54 -0.99 10.43
C GLY A 139 -5.94 -1.04 8.96
N TYR A 140 -5.09 -0.58 8.04
CA TYR A 140 -5.34 -0.66 6.61
C TYR A 140 -5.33 -2.10 6.08
N TYR A 141 -4.31 -2.90 6.41
CA TYR A 141 -4.16 -4.26 5.88
C TYR A 141 -5.06 -5.30 6.54
N TYR A 142 -5.24 -5.23 7.86
CA TYR A 142 -6.01 -6.23 8.59
C TYR A 142 -7.52 -5.98 8.51
N SER A 143 -7.97 -4.75 8.28
CA SER A 143 -9.39 -4.46 8.21
C SER A 143 -10.11 -5.15 7.04
N ALA A 144 -11.43 -5.25 7.16
CA ALA A 144 -12.35 -5.58 6.09
C ALA A 144 -13.66 -4.81 6.35
N SER A 145 -14.65 -4.96 5.47
CA SER A 145 -15.94 -4.29 5.63
C SER A 145 -16.66 -4.73 6.90
N ASP A 146 -17.20 -3.73 7.62
CA ASP A 146 -18.06 -3.87 8.80
C ASP A 146 -17.51 -4.90 9.81
N ASP A 147 -18.23 -5.99 10.02
CA ASP A 147 -17.99 -6.95 11.11
C ASP A 147 -16.97 -8.06 10.76
N LEU A 148 -16.22 -7.93 9.66
CA LEU A 148 -15.22 -8.91 9.18
C LEU A 148 -15.75 -10.32 8.89
N ILE A 149 -17.08 -10.49 8.81
CA ILE A 149 -17.74 -11.80 8.65
C ILE A 149 -17.25 -12.49 7.37
N SER A 150 -17.29 -11.79 6.23
CA SER A 150 -16.85 -12.35 4.94
C SER A 150 -15.35 -12.67 4.93
N LYS A 151 -14.50 -11.82 5.52
CA LYS A 151 -13.05 -12.10 5.66
C LYS A 151 -12.83 -13.41 6.42
N THR A 152 -13.50 -13.58 7.56
CA THR A 152 -13.39 -14.78 8.39
C THR A 152 -13.93 -16.01 7.66
N PHE A 153 -15.06 -15.87 6.98
CA PHE A 153 -15.70 -16.96 6.23
C PHE A 153 -14.83 -17.45 5.06
N ASN A 154 -14.19 -16.54 4.32
CA ASN A 154 -13.31 -16.90 3.20
C ASN A 154 -12.18 -17.86 3.59
N ASN A 155 -11.65 -17.74 4.83
CA ASN A 155 -10.65 -18.67 5.35
C ASN A 155 -11.28 -19.97 5.87
N ARG A 156 -12.35 -19.87 6.65
CA ARG A 156 -12.97 -21.04 7.30
C ARG A 156 -13.68 -21.98 6.34
N VAL A 157 -14.20 -21.49 5.22
CA VAL A 157 -14.97 -22.30 4.27
C VAL A 157 -14.16 -23.48 3.73
N TYR A 158 -12.83 -23.36 3.60
CA TYR A 158 -11.97 -24.46 3.15
C TYR A 158 -11.95 -25.65 4.12
N GLN A 159 -12.24 -25.45 5.41
CA GLN A 159 -12.34 -26.55 6.38
C GLN A 159 -13.56 -27.45 6.14
N SER A 160 -14.54 -26.98 5.35
CA SER A 160 -15.67 -27.81 4.91
C SER A 160 -15.32 -28.79 3.79
N ILE A 161 -14.12 -28.66 3.20
CA ILE A 161 -13.64 -29.49 2.09
C ILE A 161 -12.57 -30.45 2.64
N LEU A 162 -12.91 -31.74 2.70
CA LEU A 162 -11.96 -32.78 3.11
C LEU A 162 -11.22 -33.36 1.90
N MET A 163 -9.93 -33.65 2.09
CA MET A 163 -9.12 -34.32 1.07
C MET A 163 -9.37 -35.83 1.09
N ARG A 164 -9.48 -36.44 -0.09
CA ARG A 164 -9.46 -37.90 -0.26
C ARG A 164 -8.15 -38.34 -0.93
N PRO A 165 -7.03 -38.42 -0.18
CA PRO A 165 -5.74 -38.75 -0.76
C PRO A 165 -5.74 -40.14 -1.40
N ARG A 166 -5.01 -40.28 -2.50
CA ARG A 166 -4.78 -41.58 -3.16
C ARG A 166 -3.52 -42.20 -2.58
N ILE A 167 -3.60 -43.47 -2.21
CA ILE A 167 -2.48 -44.25 -1.67
C ILE A 167 -1.80 -45.07 -2.77
N PHE A 168 -0.57 -45.53 -2.51
CA PHE A 168 0.26 -46.28 -3.47
C PHE A 168 0.51 -45.55 -4.81
N VAL A 169 0.54 -44.22 -4.78
CA VAL A 169 0.98 -43.37 -5.89
C VAL A 169 2.43 -42.99 -5.63
N ASP A 170 3.30 -43.12 -6.63
CA ASP A 170 4.67 -42.62 -6.55
C ASP A 170 4.65 -41.09 -6.59
N CYS A 171 4.95 -40.48 -5.45
CA CYS A 171 5.05 -39.03 -5.28
C CYS A 171 6.50 -38.58 -5.03
N SER A 172 7.50 -39.38 -5.43
CA SER A 172 8.92 -39.02 -5.30
C SER A 172 9.30 -37.77 -6.11
N ARG A 173 8.50 -37.45 -7.14
CA ARG A 173 8.61 -36.23 -7.93
C ARG A 173 7.24 -35.57 -8.01
N VAL A 174 7.19 -34.29 -7.64
CA VAL A 174 5.99 -33.45 -7.70
C VAL A 174 6.35 -32.21 -8.52
N ASP A 175 5.45 -31.82 -9.41
CA ASP A 175 5.55 -30.60 -10.20
C ASP A 175 4.33 -29.74 -9.91
N THR A 176 4.56 -28.56 -9.34
CA THR A 176 3.52 -27.57 -9.00
C THR A 176 3.31 -26.54 -10.10
N SER A 177 4.12 -26.60 -11.15
CA SER A 177 4.08 -25.63 -12.24
C SER A 177 2.79 -25.77 -13.05
N THR A 178 2.29 -24.64 -13.54
CA THR A 178 1.02 -24.57 -14.27
C THR A 178 1.01 -23.38 -15.22
N THR A 179 -0.14 -23.05 -15.79
CA THR A 179 -0.34 -21.84 -16.58
C THR A 179 -1.39 -20.94 -15.96
N LEU A 180 -1.09 -19.66 -15.80
CA LEU A 180 -2.04 -18.61 -15.40
C LEU A 180 -2.24 -17.64 -16.56
N VAL A 181 -3.47 -17.56 -17.07
CA VAL A 181 -3.84 -16.68 -18.21
C VAL A 181 -2.91 -16.88 -19.42
N GLY A 182 -2.55 -18.14 -19.71
CA GLY A 182 -1.66 -18.50 -20.82
C GLY A 182 -0.16 -18.38 -20.55
N ASN A 183 0.25 -17.87 -19.39
CA ASN A 183 1.66 -17.72 -19.01
C ASN A 183 2.12 -18.87 -18.12
N LYS A 184 3.33 -19.39 -18.36
CA LYS A 184 3.93 -20.44 -17.53
C LYS A 184 4.36 -19.85 -16.18
N VAL A 185 4.03 -20.55 -15.09
CA VAL A 185 4.48 -20.24 -13.72
C VAL A 185 4.89 -21.52 -13.01
N ASP A 186 5.76 -21.44 -12.01
CA ASP A 186 6.25 -22.63 -11.27
C ASP A 186 5.41 -22.95 -10.02
N VAL A 187 4.53 -22.03 -9.63
CA VAL A 187 3.61 -22.19 -8.50
C VAL A 187 2.15 -21.91 -8.90
N PRO A 188 1.16 -22.60 -8.30
CA PRO A 188 -0.25 -22.47 -8.67
C PRO A 188 -0.96 -21.33 -7.91
N PHE A 189 -0.23 -20.29 -7.54
CA PHE A 189 -0.74 -19.10 -6.86
C PHE A 189 -0.05 -17.85 -7.41
N PHE A 190 -0.59 -16.69 -7.08
CA PHE A 190 -0.06 -15.39 -7.51
C PHE A 190 -0.23 -14.37 -6.37
N ILE A 191 0.54 -13.28 -6.44
CA ILE A 191 0.33 -12.13 -5.55
C ILE A 191 -0.83 -11.30 -6.12
N SER A 192 -1.95 -11.29 -5.38
CA SER A 192 -3.15 -10.50 -5.68
C SER A 192 -2.85 -8.99 -5.58
N PRO A 193 -3.52 -8.11 -6.35
CA PRO A 193 -3.28 -6.68 -6.28
C PRO A 193 -3.68 -6.13 -4.91
N ALA A 194 -2.72 -5.52 -4.22
CA ALA A 194 -2.92 -4.76 -2.99
C ALA A 194 -2.25 -3.39 -3.16
N ALA A 195 -2.95 -2.35 -2.72
CA ALA A 195 -2.45 -0.99 -2.77
C ALA A 195 -1.57 -0.68 -1.55
N MET A 196 -0.76 0.37 -1.67
CA MET A 196 -0.01 0.97 -0.56
C MET A 196 0.93 -0.01 0.18
N ALA A 197 1.68 -0.85 -0.53
CA ALA A 197 2.62 -1.78 0.09
C ALA A 197 3.73 -1.06 0.91
N ARG A 198 4.04 0.20 0.58
CA ARG A 198 5.00 1.03 1.31
C ARG A 198 4.57 1.41 2.73
N LEU A 199 3.29 1.20 3.09
CA LEU A 199 2.85 1.33 4.49
C LEU A 199 3.43 0.22 5.39
N GLY A 200 3.67 -0.98 4.84
CA GLY A 200 4.19 -2.12 5.59
C GLY A 200 5.70 -2.26 5.51
N HIS A 201 6.30 -1.94 4.38
CA HIS A 201 7.75 -2.01 4.19
C HIS A 201 8.22 -1.06 3.08
N SER A 202 9.37 -0.42 3.26
CA SER A 202 9.90 0.59 2.31
C SER A 202 10.10 0.06 0.89
N ASP A 203 10.37 -1.24 0.73
CA ASP A 203 10.50 -1.90 -0.58
C ASP A 203 9.21 -1.88 -1.42
N GLY A 204 8.05 -1.76 -0.78
CA GLY A 204 6.75 -1.70 -1.45
C GLY A 204 6.47 -2.87 -2.40
N GLU A 205 5.74 -2.57 -3.46
CA GLU A 205 5.35 -3.51 -4.51
C GLU A 205 6.55 -4.05 -5.31
N ALA A 206 7.66 -3.31 -5.42
CA ALA A 206 8.89 -3.77 -6.05
C ALA A 206 9.56 -4.92 -5.24
N GLY A 207 9.42 -4.92 -3.91
CA GLY A 207 9.84 -6.06 -3.09
C GLY A 207 9.06 -7.34 -3.42
N MET A 208 7.76 -7.21 -3.66
CA MET A 208 6.91 -8.32 -4.11
C MET A 208 7.33 -8.82 -5.50
N ALA A 209 7.73 -7.93 -6.40
CA ALA A 209 8.23 -8.29 -7.73
C ALA A 209 9.50 -9.15 -7.62
N ARG A 210 10.46 -8.76 -6.77
CA ARG A 210 11.67 -9.55 -6.53
C ARG A 210 11.38 -10.93 -5.92
N ALA A 211 10.39 -11.01 -5.02
CA ALA A 211 9.95 -12.30 -4.48
C ALA A 211 9.33 -13.19 -5.57
N CYS A 212 8.42 -12.65 -6.38
CA CYS A 212 7.80 -13.35 -7.51
C CYS A 212 8.82 -13.86 -8.53
N GLN A 213 9.88 -13.11 -8.80
CA GLN A 213 10.98 -13.53 -9.66
C GLN A 213 11.64 -14.83 -9.15
N THR A 214 11.87 -14.95 -7.85
CA THR A 214 12.55 -16.10 -7.25
C THR A 214 11.77 -17.40 -7.41
N TYR A 215 10.44 -17.32 -7.37
CA TYR A 215 9.54 -18.48 -7.44
C TYR A 215 8.86 -18.65 -8.81
N ASN A 216 9.22 -17.81 -9.79
CA ASN A 216 8.52 -17.72 -11.07
C ASN A 216 6.99 -17.67 -10.90
N ALA A 217 6.55 -16.78 -10.00
CA ALA A 217 5.16 -16.53 -9.67
C ALA A 217 4.68 -15.25 -10.37
N MET A 218 3.38 -15.17 -10.65
CA MET A 218 2.78 -13.95 -11.18
C MET A 218 2.55 -12.94 -10.06
N GLN A 219 2.84 -11.66 -10.31
CA GLN A 219 2.36 -10.53 -9.50
C GLN A 219 1.32 -9.75 -10.29
N ILE A 220 0.18 -9.46 -9.68
CA ILE A 220 -0.80 -8.52 -10.25
C ILE A 220 -0.62 -7.17 -9.54
N ILE A 221 -0.25 -6.14 -10.30
CA ILE A 221 -0.01 -4.79 -9.78
C ILE A 221 -1.34 -4.05 -9.64
N SER A 222 -1.54 -3.41 -8.49
CA SER A 222 -2.73 -2.58 -8.24
C SER A 222 -2.68 -1.27 -9.03
N ASN A 223 -3.83 -0.82 -9.51
CA ASN A 223 -3.97 0.53 -10.09
C ASN A 223 -3.54 1.63 -9.10
N ASN A 224 -3.64 1.36 -7.80
CA ASN A 224 -3.37 2.29 -6.70
C ASN A 224 -2.17 1.83 -5.87
N ALA A 225 -1.20 1.14 -6.49
CA ALA A 225 0.07 0.82 -5.84
C ALA A 225 0.74 2.08 -5.27
N SER A 226 1.58 1.94 -4.23
CA SER A 226 2.39 3.04 -3.70
C SER A 226 3.62 3.39 -4.55
N GLN A 227 3.86 2.63 -5.63
CA GLN A 227 4.95 2.83 -6.57
C GLN A 227 4.41 2.91 -7.99
N THR A 228 5.15 3.60 -8.87
CA THR A 228 4.81 3.62 -10.30
C THR A 228 5.04 2.24 -10.92
N PRO A 229 4.31 1.87 -11.98
CA PRO A 229 4.51 0.59 -12.66
C PRO A 229 5.97 0.34 -13.09
N GLU A 230 6.64 1.37 -13.58
CA GLU A 230 8.04 1.34 -14.01
C GLU A 230 8.98 1.03 -12.84
N GLN A 231 8.73 1.59 -11.65
CA GLN A 231 9.52 1.28 -10.46
C GLN A 231 9.33 -0.16 -9.99
N ILE A 232 8.13 -0.71 -10.17
CA ILE A 232 7.83 -2.08 -9.73
C ILE A 232 8.53 -3.10 -10.63
N VAL A 233 8.58 -2.88 -11.93
CA VAL A 233 9.14 -3.82 -12.91
C VAL A 233 10.60 -3.54 -13.31
N ALA A 234 11.24 -2.51 -12.72
CA ALA A 234 12.54 -1.98 -13.17
C ALA A 234 13.65 -3.03 -13.30
N ASP A 235 13.71 -3.97 -12.35
CA ASP A 235 14.76 -5.01 -12.27
C ASP A 235 14.26 -6.40 -12.68
N SER A 236 13.07 -6.47 -13.29
CA SER A 236 12.44 -7.73 -13.65
C SER A 236 13.02 -8.32 -14.94
N PRO A 237 13.29 -9.64 -14.97
CA PRO A 237 13.74 -10.31 -16.18
C PRO A 237 12.58 -10.39 -17.20
N PRO A 238 12.87 -10.51 -18.51
CA PRO A 238 11.84 -10.46 -19.57
C PRO A 238 10.80 -11.58 -19.54
N ASP A 239 11.06 -12.65 -18.79
CA ASP A 239 10.17 -13.80 -18.63
C ASP A 239 9.32 -13.74 -17.35
N GLN A 240 9.54 -12.75 -16.48
CA GLN A 240 8.71 -12.55 -15.29
C GLN A 240 7.30 -12.08 -15.69
N VAL A 241 6.30 -12.73 -15.10
CA VAL A 241 4.90 -12.51 -15.47
C VAL A 241 4.24 -11.48 -14.55
N PHE A 242 3.75 -10.40 -15.14
CA PHE A 242 2.95 -9.39 -14.45
C PHE A 242 1.50 -9.37 -14.95
N GLY A 243 0.59 -9.06 -14.03
CA GLY A 243 -0.78 -8.65 -14.32
C GLY A 243 -1.00 -7.19 -13.92
N TRP A 244 -2.01 -6.56 -14.51
CA TRP A 244 -2.45 -5.21 -14.12
C TRP A 244 -3.90 -5.24 -13.69
N GLN A 245 -4.17 -4.80 -12.46
CA GLN A 245 -5.52 -4.56 -11.99
C GLN A 245 -5.94 -3.15 -12.38
N LEU A 246 -6.96 -3.04 -13.24
CA LEU A 246 -7.48 -1.75 -13.69
C LEU A 246 -8.65 -1.28 -12.81
N TYR A 247 -8.58 -0.04 -12.34
CA TYR A 247 -9.76 0.71 -11.91
C TYR A 247 -10.15 1.69 -13.02
N VAL A 248 -11.29 1.45 -13.67
CA VAL A 248 -11.72 2.28 -14.80
C VAL A 248 -12.20 3.63 -14.29
N GLN A 249 -11.41 4.66 -14.58
CA GLN A 249 -11.68 6.05 -14.18
C GLN A 249 -12.91 6.61 -14.90
N THR A 250 -13.60 7.57 -14.27
CA THR A 250 -14.74 8.27 -14.89
C THR A 250 -14.33 8.92 -16.21
N ASP A 251 -13.15 9.55 -16.24
CA ASP A 251 -12.48 9.93 -17.47
C ASP A 251 -11.85 8.68 -18.12
N ARG A 252 -12.49 8.18 -19.18
CA ARG A 252 -12.05 6.97 -19.89
C ARG A 252 -10.70 7.17 -20.57
N LYS A 253 -10.35 8.40 -20.96
CA LYS A 253 -9.09 8.66 -21.65
C LYS A 253 -7.89 8.34 -20.76
N LYS A 254 -7.96 8.68 -19.47
CA LYS A 254 -6.95 8.31 -18.48
C LYS A 254 -6.77 6.79 -18.35
N SER A 255 -7.86 6.03 -18.46
CA SER A 255 -7.80 4.55 -18.40
C SER A 255 -7.14 3.96 -19.64
N GLU A 256 -7.47 4.49 -20.83
CA GLU A 256 -6.84 4.10 -22.10
C GLU A 256 -5.33 4.40 -22.09
N ASP A 257 -4.96 5.60 -21.64
CA ASP A 257 -3.56 6.02 -21.60
C ASP A 257 -2.76 5.19 -20.59
N MET A 258 -3.35 4.81 -19.46
CA MET A 258 -2.75 3.86 -18.51
C MET A 258 -2.55 2.48 -19.15
N LEU A 259 -3.56 1.91 -19.81
CA LEU A 259 -3.40 0.61 -20.49
C LEU A 259 -2.32 0.65 -21.57
N ALA A 260 -2.24 1.74 -22.34
CA ALA A 260 -1.20 1.95 -23.34
C ALA A 260 0.19 2.14 -22.73
N ARG A 261 0.29 2.68 -21.50
CA ARG A 261 1.53 2.75 -20.72
C ARG A 261 1.95 1.36 -20.26
N ILE A 262 1.06 0.60 -19.65
CA ILE A 262 1.32 -0.76 -19.17
C ILE A 262 1.74 -1.69 -20.31
N GLN A 263 1.11 -1.60 -21.49
CA GLN A 263 1.45 -2.43 -22.64
C GLN A 263 2.90 -2.23 -23.14
N LYS A 264 3.54 -1.10 -22.81
CA LYS A 264 4.93 -0.81 -23.20
C LYS A 264 5.96 -1.32 -22.19
N LEU A 265 5.51 -1.71 -21.00
CA LEU A 265 6.39 -2.27 -19.97
C LEU A 265 6.78 -3.70 -20.36
N PRO A 266 7.97 -4.16 -19.94
CA PRO A 266 8.47 -5.49 -20.24
C PRO A 266 7.55 -6.61 -19.75
#